data_AF-A0A0S4JKU4-F1
#
_entry.id   AF-A0A0S4JKU4-F1
#
_cell.length_a   1.000
_cell.length_b   1.000
_cell.length_c   1.000
_cell.angle_alpha   90.00
_cell.angle_beta   90.00
_cell.angle_gamma   90.00
#
_symmetry.space_group_name_H-M   'P 1'
#
loop_
_entity.id
_entity.type
_entity.pdbx_description
1 polymer ?
#
loop_
_entity_poly.entity_id
_entity_poly.type
_entity_poly.pdbx_seq_one_letter_code
_entity_poly.pdbx_strand_id
1 'polypeptide(L)'
;MMDNNNIVAVNQYHPAPKKLSVCVLCSSYEGSESELKQFDDLRQSPHWYFDRNDTDVTFEIVELKKATVYKTVRALIKSGKYDVFYNQCDGAKDEDRAGEEVIRVLEEFKVPFTAAMSNCYELSSTMYFTTSAMVPRTRTAPVKK
;
A
#
# COMPACT_ATOMS: atom_id res chain seq x y z
N MET A 1 46.76 -33.50 14.33
CA MET A 1 46.43 -32.30 15.13
C MET A 1 45.93 -31.27 14.14
N MET A 2 44.72 -30.78 14.37
CA MET A 2 43.97 -29.85 13.51
C MET A 2 44.65 -28.47 13.49
N ASP A 3 44.32 -27.65 12.48
CA ASP A 3 44.25 -26.16 12.47
C ASP A 3 44.45 -25.67 11.01
N ASN A 4 43.71 -24.73 10.42
CA ASN A 4 42.58 -23.90 10.81
C ASN A 4 41.93 -23.42 9.50
N ASN A 5 40.69 -23.84 9.22
CA ASN A 5 39.94 -23.32 8.08
C ASN A 5 39.40 -21.92 8.43
N ASN A 6 40.06 -20.94 7.83
CA ASN A 6 39.52 -19.72 7.27
C ASN A 6 37.99 -19.53 7.37
N ILE A 7 37.54 -18.64 8.25
CA ILE A 7 36.26 -17.95 8.11
C ILE A 7 36.55 -16.46 8.27
N VAL A 8 36.78 -15.80 7.15
CA VAL A 8 36.73 -14.34 7.08
C VAL A 8 35.27 -13.96 7.30
N ALA A 9 34.95 -13.46 8.49
CA ALA A 9 33.64 -12.86 8.76
C ALA A 9 33.49 -11.67 7.82
N VAL A 10 32.71 -11.84 6.74
CA VAL A 10 32.21 -10.74 5.92
C VAL A 10 31.34 -9.89 6.84
N ASN A 11 31.91 -8.80 7.33
CA ASN A 11 31.21 -7.82 8.14
C ASN A 11 30.16 -7.15 7.24
N GLN A 12 28.96 -7.73 7.19
CA GLN A 12 27.83 -7.15 6.48
C GLN A 12 27.46 -5.87 7.20
N TYR A 13 27.83 -4.73 6.62
CA TYR A 13 27.35 -3.42 7.03
C TYR A 13 25.82 -3.45 7.04
N HIS A 14 25.24 -3.55 8.23
CA HIS A 14 23.83 -3.29 8.45
C HIS A 14 23.73 -1.81 8.82
N PRO A 15 23.26 -0.93 7.92
CA PRO A 15 22.95 0.43 8.33
C PRO A 15 21.94 0.36 9.48
N ALA A 16 22.06 1.29 10.43
CA ALA A 16 21.07 1.42 11.50
C ALA A 16 19.66 1.44 10.87
N PRO A 17 18.67 0.75 11.48
CA PRO A 17 17.34 0.64 10.92
C PRO A 17 16.80 2.04 10.64
N LYS A 18 16.48 2.31 9.36
CA LYS A 18 15.91 3.58 8.96
C LYS A 18 14.52 3.68 9.58
N LYS A 19 14.27 4.76 10.31
CA LYS A 19 12.91 5.10 10.77
C LYS A 19 12.00 5.25 9.55
N LEU A 20 10.88 4.53 9.54
CA LEU A 20 9.92 4.51 8.46
C LEU A 20 8.90 5.64 8.63
N SER A 21 8.72 6.47 7.61
CA SER A 21 7.68 7.48 7.57
C SER A 21 6.56 7.08 6.60
N VAL A 22 5.37 6.85 7.15
CA VAL A 22 4.19 6.36 6.43
C VAL A 22 3.16 7.48 6.26
N CYS A 23 2.78 7.76 5.02
CA CYS A 23 1.64 8.62 4.71
C CYS A 23 0.38 7.77 4.59
N VAL A 24 -0.58 7.95 5.49
CA VAL A 24 -1.87 7.28 5.47
C VAL A 24 -2.85 8.15 4.66
N LEU A 25 -3.26 7.67 3.49
CA LEU A 25 -4.15 8.39 2.58
C LEU A 25 -5.59 7.92 2.80
N CYS A 26 -6.46 8.84 3.23
CA CYS A 26 -7.88 8.59 3.47
C CYS A 26 -8.74 9.47 2.55
N SER A 27 -9.88 8.95 2.10
CA SER A 27 -10.83 9.76 1.33
C SER A 27 -11.51 10.78 2.23
N SER A 28 -11.59 12.03 1.77
CA SER A 28 -12.36 13.09 2.41
C SER A 28 -13.71 13.26 1.69
N TYR A 29 -14.77 13.33 2.47
CA TYR A 29 -16.10 13.72 1.98
C TYR A 29 -16.35 15.23 2.05
N GLU A 30 -15.32 16.04 2.34
CA GLU A 30 -15.42 17.49 2.29
C GLU A 30 -15.65 17.95 0.84
N GLY A 31 -16.82 18.54 0.59
CA GLY A 31 -17.25 18.95 -0.75
C GLY A 31 -17.74 17.80 -1.65
N SER A 32 -17.97 16.61 -1.08
CA SER A 32 -18.56 15.46 -1.78
C SER A 32 -20.09 15.39 -1.57
N GLU A 33 -20.78 14.98 -2.61
CA GLU A 33 -22.22 14.67 -2.68
C GLU A 33 -22.50 13.15 -2.55
N SER A 34 -21.49 12.34 -2.22
CA SER A 34 -21.65 10.89 -2.07
C SER A 34 -22.62 10.53 -0.94
N GLU A 35 -23.56 9.63 -1.22
CA GLU A 35 -24.50 9.08 -0.23
C GLU A 35 -23.81 8.31 0.90
N LEU A 36 -22.58 7.84 0.67
CA LEU A 36 -21.77 7.10 1.63
C LEU A 36 -21.20 7.99 2.74
N LYS A 37 -21.21 9.32 2.57
CA LYS A 37 -20.69 10.29 3.55
C LYS A 37 -21.26 10.10 4.96
N GLN A 38 -22.50 9.65 5.07
CA GLN A 38 -23.15 9.42 6.36
C GLN A 38 -22.71 8.13 7.07
N PHE A 39 -22.09 7.20 6.34
CA PHE A 39 -21.71 5.87 6.83
C PHE A 39 -20.20 5.71 7.03
N ASP A 40 -19.39 6.57 6.41
CA ASP A 40 -17.94 6.41 6.32
C ASP A 40 -17.18 7.52 7.08
N ASP A 41 -17.50 7.68 8.37
CA ASP A 41 -16.75 8.51 9.33
C ASP A 41 -15.79 7.65 10.17
N LEU A 42 -15.04 6.78 9.50
CA LEU A 42 -14.10 5.87 10.15
C LEU A 42 -12.66 6.33 9.90
N ARG A 43 -11.99 6.75 10.97
CA ARG A 43 -10.55 7.03 10.94
C ARG A 43 -9.75 5.78 11.22
N GLN A 44 -9.40 5.07 10.17
CA GLN A 44 -8.53 3.90 10.24
C GLN A 44 -7.05 4.32 10.14
N SER A 45 -6.20 3.75 10.99
CA SER A 45 -4.76 3.97 10.94
C SER A 45 -4.02 2.71 11.37
N PRO A 46 -2.96 2.29 10.67
CA PRO A 46 -2.12 1.19 11.13
C PRO A 46 -1.51 1.43 12.50
N HIS A 47 -1.42 2.69 12.96
CA HIS A 47 -0.83 3.07 14.25
C HIS A 47 -1.42 2.29 15.44
N TRP A 48 -2.68 1.86 15.37
CA TRP A 48 -3.33 1.08 16.43
C TRP A 48 -2.69 -0.30 16.67
N TYR A 49 -1.91 -0.82 15.72
CA TYR A 49 -1.19 -2.08 15.83
C TYR A 49 0.23 -1.94 16.38
N PHE A 50 0.72 -0.71 16.57
CA PHE A 50 2.08 -0.43 17.04
C PHE A 50 2.06 -0.03 18.52
N ASP A 51 3.18 -0.28 19.21
CA ASP A 51 3.36 0.26 20.56
C ASP A 51 3.39 1.79 20.49
N ARG A 52 2.79 2.46 21.48
CA ARG A 52 2.77 3.93 21.52
C ARG A 52 4.18 4.54 21.67
N ASN A 53 5.14 3.76 22.14
CA ASN A 53 6.54 4.13 22.29
C ASN A 53 7.41 3.66 21.12
N ASP A 54 6.82 3.04 20.10
CA ASP A 54 7.55 2.70 18.88
C ASP A 54 7.96 3.99 18.17
N THR A 55 9.28 4.20 18.03
CA THR A 55 9.84 5.37 17.34
C THR A 55 10.49 5.01 16.01
N ASP A 56 10.40 3.74 15.61
CA ASP A 56 10.94 3.23 14.36
C ASP A 56 9.96 3.47 13.20
N VAL A 57 8.69 3.76 13.50
CA VAL A 57 7.68 4.12 12.51
C VAL A 57 6.90 5.37 12.91
N THR A 58 6.59 6.20 11.92
CA THR A 58 5.75 7.40 12.07
C THR A 58 4.61 7.38 11.07
N PHE A 59 3.41 7.78 11.49
CA PHE A 59 2.22 7.81 10.66
C PHE A 59 1.66 9.22 10.59
N GLU A 60 1.33 9.68 9.38
CA GLU A 60 0.59 10.92 9.15
C GLU A 60 -0.65 10.63 8.31
N ILE A 61 -1.82 11.00 8.83
CA ILE A 61 -3.08 10.86 8.11
C ILE A 61 -3.31 12.10 7.26
N VAL A 62 -3.55 11.90 5.97
CA VAL A 62 -3.90 12.95 5.02
C VAL A 62 -5.24 12.63 4.38
N GLU A 63 -6.18 13.56 4.52
CA GLU A 63 -7.52 13.49 3.95
C GLU A 63 -7.51 14.07 2.51
N LEU A 64 -7.98 13.28 1.55
CA LEU A 64 -7.93 13.58 0.12
C LEU A 64 -9.33 13.88 -0.44
N LYS A 65 -9.53 15.06 -1.00
CA LYS A 65 -10.75 15.41 -1.74
C LYS A 65 -10.62 14.94 -3.19
N LYS A 66 -11.64 14.24 -3.72
CA LYS A 66 -11.71 13.78 -5.13
C LYS A 66 -11.20 14.85 -6.12
N ALA A 67 -11.75 16.06 -6.01
CA ALA A 67 -11.44 17.18 -6.90
C ALA A 67 -9.96 17.62 -6.92
N THR A 68 -9.17 17.28 -5.90
CA THR A 68 -7.78 17.75 -5.75
C THR A 68 -6.76 16.63 -5.61
N VAL A 69 -7.18 15.36 -5.68
CA VAL A 69 -6.32 14.19 -5.38
C VAL A 69 -4.98 14.27 -6.10
N TYR A 70 -4.99 14.45 -7.43
CA TYR A 70 -3.77 14.48 -8.21
C TYR A 70 -2.77 15.53 -7.70
N LYS A 71 -3.24 16.76 -7.45
CA LYS A 71 -2.40 17.87 -6.98
C LYS A 71 -1.83 17.57 -5.59
N THR A 72 -2.66 17.07 -4.69
CA THR A 72 -2.28 16.79 -3.30
C THR A 72 -1.30 15.64 -3.22
N VAL A 73 -1.61 14.49 -3.82
CA VAL A 73 -0.75 13.29 -3.80
C VAL A 73 0.60 13.58 -4.47
N ARG A 74 0.60 14.28 -5.62
CA ARG A 74 1.85 14.70 -6.27
C ARG A 74 2.70 15.59 -5.37
N ALA A 75 2.09 16.51 -4.60
CA ALA A 75 2.83 17.35 -3.66
C ALA A 75 3.43 16.54 -2.50
N LEU A 76 2.68 15.58 -1.95
CA LEU A 76 3.17 14.67 -0.91
C LEU A 76 4.35 13.83 -1.40
N ILE A 77 4.26 13.24 -2.59
CA ILE A 77 5.36 12.47 -3.21
C ILE A 77 6.59 13.37 -3.40
N LYS A 78 6.42 14.55 -4.00
CA LYS A 78 7.53 15.48 -4.27
C LYS A 78 8.18 16.06 -3.02
N SER A 79 7.50 16.01 -1.88
CA SER A 79 8.10 16.43 -0.60
C SER A 79 9.26 15.52 -0.17
N GLY A 80 9.29 14.25 -0.62
CA GLY A 80 10.28 13.27 -0.18
C GLY A 80 10.19 12.89 1.30
N LYS A 81 9.11 13.29 2.00
CA LYS A 81 8.92 13.07 3.44
C LYS A 81 8.59 11.62 3.81
N TYR A 82 8.01 10.86 2.89
CA TYR A 82 7.44 9.54 3.17
C TYR A 82 8.15 8.44 2.40
N ASP A 83 8.35 7.31 3.07
CA ASP A 83 8.93 6.10 2.49
C ASP A 83 7.88 5.23 1.79
N VAL A 84 6.65 5.26 2.29
CA VAL A 84 5.53 4.45 1.77
C VAL A 84 4.20 5.16 1.99
N PHE A 85 3.28 4.96 1.05
CA PHE A 85 1.90 5.43 1.12
C PHE A 85 0.96 4.29 1.50
N TYR A 86 0.30 4.39 2.64
CA TYR A 86 -0.76 3.47 3.04
C TYR A 86 -2.09 3.96 2.45
N ASN A 87 -2.50 3.41 1.30
CA ASN A 87 -3.71 3.85 0.61
C ASN A 87 -4.96 3.13 1.16
N GLN A 88 -5.90 3.92 1.68
CA GLN A 88 -7.24 3.47 2.09
C GLN A 88 -8.35 3.95 1.15
N CYS A 89 -7.98 4.65 0.07
CA CYS A 89 -8.95 5.20 -0.87
C CYS A 89 -9.39 4.10 -1.86
N ASP A 90 -10.69 3.85 -1.91
CA ASP A 90 -11.35 2.78 -2.70
C ASP A 90 -12.43 3.31 -3.66
N GLY A 91 -12.56 4.64 -3.80
CA GLY A 91 -13.50 5.27 -4.72
C GLY A 91 -13.32 4.85 -6.19
N ALA A 92 -14.41 4.41 -6.82
CA ALA A 92 -14.42 4.17 -8.25
C ALA A 92 -14.32 5.49 -9.06
N LYS A 93 -14.14 5.38 -10.38
CA LYS A 93 -14.05 6.53 -11.29
C LYS A 93 -15.29 7.42 -11.28
N ASP A 94 -16.46 6.81 -11.20
CA ASP A 94 -17.78 7.43 -11.22
C ASP A 94 -18.32 7.77 -9.83
N GLU A 95 -17.58 7.43 -8.78
CA GLU A 95 -17.91 7.81 -7.40
C GLU A 95 -17.30 9.16 -7.01
N ASP A 96 -18.06 9.93 -6.24
CA ASP A 96 -17.61 11.22 -5.70
C ASP A 96 -16.81 11.06 -4.40
N ARG A 97 -15.81 10.17 -4.41
CA ARG A 97 -14.84 9.93 -3.33
C ARG A 97 -13.49 9.48 -3.88
N ALA A 98 -12.41 9.78 -3.16
CA ALA A 98 -11.06 9.49 -3.65
C ALA A 98 -10.84 7.96 -3.77
N GLY A 99 -10.13 7.52 -4.82
CA GLY A 99 -9.79 6.11 -4.99
C GLY A 99 -8.86 5.83 -6.16
N GLU A 100 -9.39 5.37 -7.28
CA GLU A 100 -8.63 4.94 -8.46
C GLU A 100 -7.55 5.96 -8.90
N GLU A 101 -7.87 7.26 -8.85
CA GLU A 101 -6.94 8.32 -9.22
C GLU A 101 -5.76 8.46 -8.25
N VAL A 102 -5.92 8.07 -6.98
CA VAL A 102 -4.81 7.98 -6.01
C VAL A 102 -3.80 6.95 -6.49
N ILE A 103 -4.28 5.77 -6.85
CA ILE A 103 -3.44 4.64 -7.30
C ILE A 103 -2.72 5.01 -8.59
N ARG A 104 -3.43 5.62 -9.55
CA ARG A 104 -2.83 6.07 -10.82
C ARG A 104 -1.67 7.04 -10.60
N VAL A 105 -1.81 8.00 -9.66
CA VAL A 105 -0.70 8.92 -9.33
C VAL A 105 0.46 8.17 -8.66
N LEU A 106 0.17 7.28 -7.71
CA LEU A 106 1.22 6.52 -7.02
C LEU A 106 2.01 5.62 -8.00
N GLU A 107 1.32 4.99 -8.96
CA GLU A 107 1.91 4.20 -10.04
C GLU A 107 2.72 5.07 -11.02
N GLU A 108 2.19 6.22 -11.45
CA GLU A 108 2.88 7.17 -12.35
C GLU A 108 4.24 7.57 -11.78
N PHE A 109 4.30 7.85 -10.47
CA PHE A 109 5.52 8.26 -9.78
C PHE A 109 6.36 7.09 -9.24
N LYS A 110 5.91 5.84 -9.41
CA LYS A 110 6.61 4.61 -9.00
C LYS A 110 7.04 4.62 -7.53
N VAL A 111 6.20 5.16 -6.64
CA VAL A 111 6.46 5.16 -5.20
C VAL A 111 5.93 3.89 -4.54
N PRO A 112 6.48 3.46 -3.39
CA PRO A 112 5.91 2.33 -2.64
C PRO A 112 4.54 2.67 -2.06
N PHE A 113 3.55 1.80 -2.23
CA PHE A 113 2.23 1.95 -1.60
C PHE A 113 1.52 0.63 -1.32
N THR A 114 0.53 0.65 -0.44
CA THR A 114 -0.36 -0.48 -0.14
C THR A 114 -1.70 -0.29 -0.85
N ALA A 115 -2.05 -1.10 -1.85
CA ALA A 115 -3.41 -1.22 -2.40
C ALA A 115 -3.43 -2.30 -3.49
N ALA A 116 -4.62 -2.57 -4.04
CA ALA A 116 -4.73 -3.19 -5.34
C ALA A 116 -4.13 -2.28 -6.44
N MET A 117 -3.63 -2.88 -7.51
CA MET A 117 -3.15 -2.14 -8.69
C MET A 117 -4.33 -1.52 -9.44
N SER A 118 -4.08 -0.48 -10.25
CA SER A 118 -5.15 0.22 -10.98
C SER A 118 -5.97 -0.69 -11.90
N ASN A 119 -5.36 -1.77 -12.42
CA ASN A 119 -6.03 -2.77 -13.25
C ASN A 119 -7.08 -3.63 -12.50
N CYS A 120 -7.17 -3.53 -11.17
CA CYS A 120 -8.22 -4.19 -10.39
C CYS A 120 -9.53 -3.40 -10.34
N TYR A 121 -9.56 -2.13 -10.77
CA TYR A 121 -10.76 -1.28 -10.78
C TYR A 121 -11.59 -1.44 -12.06
N GLU A 122 -10.95 -1.80 -13.18
CA GLU A 122 -11.68 -2.13 -14.41
C GLU A 122 -12.03 -3.62 -14.44
N LEU A 123 -13.32 -3.95 -14.29
CA LEU A 123 -13.86 -5.26 -14.62
C LEU A 123 -13.81 -5.46 -16.14
N SER A 124 -12.67 -5.88 -16.69
CA SER A 124 -12.63 -6.30 -18.09
C SER A 124 -13.30 -7.67 -18.24
N SER A 125 -14.27 -7.78 -19.14
CA SER A 125 -14.91 -9.07 -19.49
C SER A 125 -13.88 -10.14 -19.91
N THR A 126 -12.69 -9.72 -20.34
CA THR A 126 -11.55 -10.57 -20.71
C THR A 126 -10.98 -11.35 -19.52
N MET A 127 -11.09 -10.85 -18.28
CA MET A 127 -10.64 -11.56 -17.07
C MET A 127 -11.53 -12.75 -16.69
N TYR A 128 -12.69 -12.92 -17.33
CA TYR A 128 -13.48 -14.15 -17.20
C TYR A 128 -13.00 -15.28 -18.11
N PHE A 129 -12.28 -14.99 -19.21
CA PHE A 129 -11.86 -16.02 -20.17
C PHE A 129 -10.51 -16.68 -19.82
N THR A 130 -9.65 -16.04 -19.03
CA THR A 130 -8.35 -16.61 -18.61
C THR A 130 -8.42 -17.40 -17.30
N THR A 131 -9.50 -17.29 -16.52
CA THR A 131 -9.67 -18.02 -15.25
C THR A 131 -10.00 -19.52 -15.44
N SER A 132 -10.19 -20.01 -16.68
CA SER A 132 -10.23 -21.45 -16.96
C SER A 132 -8.85 -22.15 -16.87
N ALA A 133 -7.77 -21.42 -16.60
CA ALA A 133 -6.42 -21.98 -16.50
C ALA A 133 -5.90 -22.19 -15.06
N MET A 134 -6.76 -22.12 -14.03
CA MET A 134 -6.42 -22.74 -12.73
C MET A 134 -6.47 -24.27 -12.89
N VAL A 135 -5.38 -24.84 -13.40
CA VAL A 135 -5.11 -26.28 -13.31
C VAL A 135 -5.08 -26.64 -11.83
N PRO A 136 -5.92 -27.57 -11.34
CA PRO A 136 -5.86 -27.98 -9.95
C PRO A 136 -4.47 -28.58 -9.70
N ARG A 137 -3.65 -27.91 -8.86
CA ARG A 137 -2.46 -28.55 -8.30
C ARG A 137 -2.94 -29.67 -7.40
N THR A 138 -2.92 -30.90 -7.90
CA THR A 138 -3.06 -32.08 -7.06
C THR A 138 -1.91 -32.07 -6.05
N ARG A 139 -2.24 -31.92 -4.76
CA ARG A 139 -1.31 -32.18 -3.67
C ARG A 139 -0.97 -33.68 -3.70
N THR A 140 0.16 -34.05 -4.28
CA THR A 140 0.76 -35.35 -4.00
C THR A 140 1.38 -35.28 -2.60
N ALA A 141 0.78 -35.98 -1.64
CA ALA A 141 1.38 -36.19 -0.34
C ALA A 141 2.62 -37.11 -0.51
N PRO A 142 3.73 -36.85 0.19
CA PRO A 142 4.90 -37.72 0.11
C PRO A 142 4.60 -39.07 0.77
N VAL A 143 4.83 -40.16 0.02
CA VAL A 143 4.82 -41.52 0.56
C VAL A 143 6.03 -41.67 1.48
N LYS A 144 5.79 -41.97 2.77
CA LYS A 144 6.86 -42.35 3.70
C LYS A 144 7.43 -43.71 3.29
N LYS A 145 8.76 -43.78 3.15
CA LYS A 145 9.50 -45.04 3.11
C LYS A 145 9.66 -45.60 4.52
#